data_AF-A0AAJ2PRG3-F1
#
_entry.id   AF-A0AAJ2PRG3-F1
#
_cell.length_a   1.000
_cell.length_b   1.000
_cell.length_c   1.000
_cell.angle_alpha   90.00
_cell.angle_beta   90.00
_cell.angle_gamma   90.00
#
_symmetry.space_group_name_H-M   'P 1'
#
loop_
_entity.id
_entity.type
_entity.pdbx_description
1 polymer ?
#
loop_
_entity_poly.entity_id
_entity_poly.type
_entity_poly.pdbx_seq_one_letter_code
_entity_poly.pdbx_strand_id
1 'polypeptide(L)'
;GGGGGKGGERILRIETADSLPPGLALLDAPDVDSLDADNRVLAAELICAADIWVMVTTASRYADAVPWHLLRSAKEHRATLVTVLDRVPHQVVSEVSRQYGALLTKAGLGDVPRFTVPELPESAWGGGLLPGTAVASLRAWLVEQATDPAARHEAVVRTAHGVLDSLRSRLPELASAAAQQYSAALRLTTAVDTAYDSEHARVKGRLQSGAVLAGDALKRWRSYPLDCTAGELLDALAESLGTLLLCAVTAADERIGEAWRREPAAVAAGLTERDAARESVEHRIGMTVRRWRRVLEEYAEEEVRGLDRSVAPDVEVVAALGATALLGGRRGRSAGEGLAERIGAHGALRLRDRGGRLLTEYLDRALDTERERRLAPLDALDVHPEPQAELIAALSVLQKER
;
A
#
# COMPACT_ATOMS: atom_id res chain seq x y z
N GLY A 1 30.67 -9.61 11.60
CA GLY A 1 29.78 -9.02 10.58
C GLY A 1 28.85 -10.09 10.06
N GLY A 2 27.55 -9.77 9.96
CA GLY A 2 26.54 -10.63 9.32
C GLY A 2 25.51 -11.27 10.25
N GLY A 3 24.90 -10.49 11.15
CA GLY A 3 23.70 -10.91 11.90
C GLY A 3 22.44 -10.63 11.10
N GLY A 4 21.99 -11.61 10.32
CA GLY A 4 20.69 -11.59 9.65
C GLY A 4 19.60 -12.06 10.62
N GLY A 5 18.63 -11.18 10.89
CA GLY A 5 17.50 -11.43 11.76
C GLY A 5 16.67 -12.62 11.31
N LYS A 6 16.48 -13.57 12.23
CA LYS A 6 15.30 -14.44 12.26
C LYS A 6 14.50 -14.00 13.47
N GLY A 7 13.23 -13.64 13.25
CA GLY A 7 12.29 -13.30 14.30
C GLY A 7 12.32 -14.39 15.38
N GLY A 8 12.70 -13.99 16.59
CA GLY A 8 12.69 -14.89 17.72
C GLY A 8 11.26 -15.37 17.93
N GLU A 9 11.04 -16.69 17.91
CA GLU A 9 9.82 -17.29 18.42
C GLU A 9 9.53 -16.67 19.80
N ARG A 10 8.33 -16.13 19.97
CA ARG A 10 7.87 -15.62 21.26
C ARG A 10 7.62 -16.83 22.16
N ILE A 11 8.65 -17.27 22.88
CA ILE A 11 8.57 -18.45 23.76
C ILE A 11 7.89 -18.03 25.06
N LEU A 12 6.59 -18.30 25.18
CA LEU A 12 5.89 -18.27 26.46
C LEU A 12 6.36 -19.47 27.29
N ARG A 13 6.99 -19.22 28.44
CA ARG A 13 7.38 -20.27 29.38
C ARG A 13 6.26 -20.45 30.42
N ILE A 14 5.67 -21.64 30.45
CA ILE A 14 4.65 -22.00 31.43
C ILE A 14 5.31 -22.74 32.59
N GLU A 15 5.11 -22.24 33.80
CA GLU A 15 5.53 -22.91 35.04
C GLU A 15 4.32 -23.13 35.94
N THR A 16 4.23 -24.33 36.53
CA THR A 16 3.18 -24.66 37.50
C THR A 16 3.69 -24.43 38.91
N ALA A 17 2.90 -23.73 39.73
CA ALA A 17 3.23 -23.50 41.14
C ALA A 17 2.04 -23.90 42.03
N ASP A 18 2.25 -24.87 42.91
CA ASP A 18 1.21 -25.36 43.86
C ASP A 18 0.71 -24.28 44.83
N SER A 19 1.46 -23.18 44.97
CA SER A 19 1.09 -22.04 45.81
C SER A 19 0.05 -21.10 45.19
N LEU A 20 -0.32 -21.29 43.92
CA LEU A 20 -1.35 -20.51 43.23
C LEU A 20 -2.70 -21.23 43.30
N PRO A 21 -3.79 -20.53 43.68
CA PRO A 21 -5.12 -21.13 43.67
C PRO A 21 -5.58 -21.43 42.23
N PRO A 22 -6.43 -22.45 42.02
CA PRO A 22 -7.04 -22.71 40.73
C PRO A 22 -7.76 -21.47 40.18
N GLY A 23 -7.54 -21.16 38.90
CA GLY A 23 -8.15 -20.01 38.24
C GLY A 23 -7.35 -18.71 38.30
N LEU A 24 -6.18 -18.71 38.95
CA LEU A 24 -5.23 -17.59 38.90
C LEU A 24 -4.00 -17.98 38.06
N ALA A 25 -3.66 -17.14 37.09
CA ALA A 25 -2.40 -17.20 36.35
C ALA A 25 -1.68 -15.86 36.48
N LEU A 26 -0.37 -15.91 36.72
CA LEU A 26 0.48 -14.72 36.72
C LEU A 26 1.29 -14.73 35.44
N LEU A 27 1.28 -13.60 34.74
CA LEU A 27 2.05 -13.40 33.52
C LEU A 27 3.01 -12.25 33.75
N ASP A 28 4.30 -12.55 33.65
CA ASP A 28 5.33 -11.53 33.71
C ASP A 28 5.43 -10.84 32.34
N ALA A 29 5.18 -9.54 32.32
CA ALA A 29 5.16 -8.75 31.09
C ALA A 29 6.51 -8.04 30.90
N PRO A 30 6.97 -7.85 29.66
CA PRO A 30 8.17 -7.06 29.40
C PRO A 30 7.97 -5.60 29.86
N ASP A 31 9.08 -4.93 30.16
CA ASP A 31 9.06 -3.54 30.60
C ASP A 31 8.38 -2.61 29.60
N VAL A 32 7.42 -1.83 30.09
CA VAL A 32 6.65 -0.88 29.27
C VAL A 32 7.46 0.31 28.78
N ASP A 33 8.56 0.63 29.46
CA ASP A 33 9.56 1.65 29.10
C ASP A 33 10.78 1.04 28.40
N SER A 34 10.67 -0.20 27.90
CA SER A 34 11.75 -0.85 27.14
C SER A 34 12.15 -0.01 25.93
N LEU A 35 13.46 0.10 25.68
CA LEU A 35 13.99 0.74 24.47
C LEU A 35 13.66 -0.08 23.21
N ASP A 36 13.43 -1.38 23.37
CA ASP A 36 13.02 -2.28 22.30
C ASP A 36 11.53 -2.08 21.95
N ALA A 37 11.24 -1.83 20.67
CA ALA A 37 9.88 -1.60 20.19
C ALA A 37 9.01 -2.86 20.28
N ASP A 38 9.58 -4.05 20.04
CA ASP A 38 8.83 -5.30 20.05
C ASP A 38 8.35 -5.63 21.48
N ASN A 39 9.18 -5.33 22.48
CA ASN A 39 8.82 -5.46 23.89
C ASN A 39 7.67 -4.53 24.28
N ARG A 40 7.67 -3.27 23.79
CA ARG A 40 6.57 -2.34 24.07
C ARG A 40 5.26 -2.77 23.42
N VAL A 41 5.31 -3.31 22.19
CA VAL A 41 4.13 -3.88 21.52
C VAL A 41 3.60 -5.08 22.29
N LEU A 42 4.48 -6.00 22.70
CA LEU A 42 4.08 -7.16 23.49
C LEU A 42 3.49 -6.75 24.85
N ALA A 43 4.10 -5.78 25.54
CA ALA A 43 3.56 -5.26 26.79
C ALA A 43 2.13 -4.74 26.59
N ALA A 44 1.88 -3.97 25.52
CA ALA A 44 0.56 -3.45 25.17
C ALA A 44 -0.46 -4.56 24.79
N GLU A 45 -0.03 -5.62 24.10
CA GLU A 45 -0.89 -6.77 23.81
C GLU A 45 -1.32 -7.49 25.10
N LEU A 46 -0.38 -7.76 26.02
CA LEU A 46 -0.64 -8.44 27.29
C LEU A 46 -1.56 -7.62 28.21
N ILE A 47 -1.34 -6.32 28.20
CA ILE A 47 -2.19 -5.30 28.83
C ILE A 47 -3.65 -5.46 28.39
N CYS A 48 -3.93 -5.58 27.10
CA CYS A 48 -5.29 -5.77 26.62
C CYS A 48 -5.89 -7.15 26.94
N ALA A 49 -5.06 -8.15 27.23
CA ALA A 49 -5.49 -9.53 27.48
C ALA A 49 -5.72 -9.88 28.96
N ALA A 50 -5.16 -9.09 29.89
CA ALA A 50 -5.19 -9.40 31.32
C ALA A 50 -6.45 -8.87 32.03
N ASP A 51 -7.04 -9.69 32.90
CA ASP A 51 -8.19 -9.29 33.74
C ASP A 51 -7.82 -8.30 34.84
N ILE A 52 -6.63 -8.46 35.41
CA ILE A 52 -6.08 -7.66 36.50
C ILE A 52 -4.66 -7.25 36.15
N TRP A 53 -4.35 -5.98 36.34
CA TRP A 53 -3.02 -5.44 36.12
C TRP A 53 -2.34 -5.10 37.43
N VAL A 54 -1.12 -5.60 37.60
CA VAL A 54 -0.28 -5.27 38.74
C VAL A 54 0.85 -4.36 38.26
N MET A 55 0.68 -3.05 38.47
CA MET A 55 1.73 -2.08 38.17
C MET A 55 2.75 -2.08 39.32
N VAL A 56 3.97 -2.53 39.04
CA VAL A 56 5.08 -2.49 40.00
C VAL A 56 5.95 -1.27 39.70
N THR A 57 6.21 -0.45 40.71
CA THR A 57 7.12 0.71 40.61
C THR A 57 7.96 0.84 41.86
N THR A 58 9.14 1.45 41.77
CA THR A 58 10.05 1.59 42.92
C THR A 58 9.86 2.92 43.64
N ALA A 59 10.31 3.02 44.89
CA ALA A 59 10.36 4.28 45.65
C ALA A 59 11.13 5.41 44.95
N SER A 60 12.02 5.09 44.00
CA SER A 60 12.78 6.08 43.22
C SER A 60 12.12 6.49 41.90
N ARG A 61 11.18 5.70 41.37
CA ARG A 61 10.57 5.89 40.04
C ARG A 61 9.04 6.05 40.05
N TYR A 62 8.40 6.06 41.22
CA TYR A 62 6.94 6.17 41.32
C TYR A 62 6.35 7.47 40.71
N ALA A 63 7.18 8.47 40.44
CA ALA A 63 6.78 9.75 39.84
C ALA A 63 7.07 9.84 38.33
N ASP A 64 7.57 8.78 37.69
CA ASP A 64 7.99 8.79 36.29
C ASP A 64 6.81 8.87 35.32
N ALA A 65 6.96 9.68 34.25
CA ALA A 65 5.84 9.99 33.35
C ALA A 65 5.26 8.77 32.62
N VAL A 66 6.09 7.78 32.25
CA VAL A 66 5.69 6.63 31.42
C VAL A 66 4.68 5.72 32.16
N PRO A 67 4.95 5.23 33.39
CA PRO A 67 3.95 4.51 34.18
C PRO A 67 2.64 5.30 34.38
N TRP A 68 2.72 6.61 34.61
CA TRP A 68 1.54 7.47 34.79
C TRP A 68 0.70 7.65 33.53
N HIS A 69 1.27 7.48 32.33
CA HIS A 69 0.50 7.49 31.09
C HIS A 69 -0.34 6.21 31.00
N LEU A 70 0.26 5.06 31.29
CA LEU A 70 -0.42 3.76 31.27
C LEU A 70 -1.52 3.65 32.31
N LEU A 71 -1.30 4.14 33.53
CA LEU A 71 -2.32 4.18 34.58
C LEU A 71 -3.56 4.98 34.14
N ARG A 72 -3.37 6.04 33.34
CA ARG A 72 -4.47 6.82 32.77
C ARG A 72 -5.18 6.07 31.64
N SER A 73 -4.44 5.45 30.72
CA SER A 73 -5.03 4.62 29.66
C SER A 73 -5.79 3.41 30.23
N ALA A 74 -5.24 2.72 31.24
CA ALA A 74 -5.91 1.62 31.92
C ALA A 74 -7.22 2.07 32.59
N LYS A 75 -7.25 3.29 33.16
CA LYS A 75 -8.45 3.90 33.71
C LYS A 75 -9.50 4.20 32.65
N GLU A 76 -9.10 4.78 31.52
CA GLU A 76 -9.97 5.06 30.37
C GLU A 76 -10.60 3.76 29.84
N HIS A 77 -9.86 2.66 29.88
CA HIS A 77 -10.31 1.32 29.49
C HIS A 77 -10.95 0.51 30.63
N ARG A 78 -11.23 1.14 31.79
CA ARG A 78 -11.81 0.49 32.98
C ARG A 78 -11.15 -0.86 33.34
N ALA A 79 -9.84 -1.00 33.14
CA ALA A 79 -9.13 -2.21 33.56
C ALA A 79 -9.10 -2.30 35.10
N THR A 80 -9.15 -3.51 35.65
CA THR A 80 -8.95 -3.71 37.08
C THR A 80 -7.46 -3.55 37.39
N LEU A 81 -7.10 -2.50 38.12
CA LEU A 81 -5.72 -2.11 38.37
C LEU A 81 -5.36 -2.28 39.85
N VAL A 82 -4.12 -2.68 40.10
CA VAL A 82 -3.45 -2.76 41.40
C VAL A 82 -2.08 -2.10 41.27
N THR A 83 -1.65 -1.38 42.31
CA THR A 83 -0.33 -0.76 42.35
C THR A 83 0.52 -1.36 43.47
N VAL A 84 1.78 -1.64 43.16
CA VAL A 84 2.78 -2.16 44.10
C VAL A 84 3.96 -1.22 44.10
N LEU A 85 4.23 -0.62 45.27
CA LEU A 85 5.42 0.18 45.49
C LEU A 85 6.51 -0.73 46.08
N ASP A 86 7.48 -1.10 45.26
CA ASP A 86 8.58 -2.00 45.58
C ASP A 86 9.83 -1.26 46.10
N ARG A 87 10.69 -1.99 46.83
CA ARG A 87 11.97 -1.53 47.39
C ARG A 87 11.85 -0.21 48.15
N VAL A 88 10.90 -0.11 49.07
CA VAL A 88 10.74 1.09 49.88
C VAL A 88 11.63 1.02 51.12
N PRO A 89 12.58 1.96 51.31
CA PRO A 89 13.44 1.93 52.49
C PRO A 89 12.61 2.06 53.77
N HIS A 90 12.85 1.18 54.75
CA HIS A 90 12.01 1.04 55.95
C HIS A 90 11.84 2.36 56.73
N GLN A 91 12.81 3.28 56.64
CA GLN A 91 12.79 4.58 57.31
C GLN A 91 11.74 5.56 56.75
N VAL A 92 11.36 5.41 55.47
CA VAL A 92 10.51 6.38 54.75
C VAL A 92 9.22 5.77 54.19
N VAL A 93 8.90 4.52 54.54
CA VAL A 93 7.72 3.79 54.02
C VAL A 93 6.42 4.57 54.17
N SER A 94 6.19 5.15 55.36
CA SER A 94 4.98 5.90 55.66
C SER A 94 4.86 7.19 54.83
N GLU A 95 5.98 7.88 54.61
CA GLU A 95 6.02 9.13 53.86
C GLU A 95 5.82 8.89 52.37
N VAL A 96 6.57 7.95 51.78
CA VAL A 96 6.50 7.64 50.34
C VAL A 96 5.14 7.04 49.99
N SER A 97 4.60 6.11 50.80
CA SER A 97 3.28 5.52 50.55
C SER A 97 2.16 6.57 50.62
N ARG A 98 2.26 7.53 51.55
CA ARG A 98 1.32 8.66 51.64
C ARG A 98 1.42 9.58 50.42
N GLN A 99 2.63 9.92 49.99
CA GLN A 99 2.84 10.79 48.83
C GLN A 99 2.36 10.12 47.53
N TYR A 100 2.68 8.85 47.33
CA TYR A 100 2.20 8.09 46.16
C TYR A 100 0.67 7.99 46.16
N GLY A 101 0.05 7.75 47.32
CA GLY A 101 -1.40 7.80 47.46
C GLY A 101 -2.02 9.14 47.08
N ALA A 102 -1.42 10.26 47.50
CA ALA A 102 -1.89 11.59 47.12
C ALA A 102 -1.82 11.83 45.61
N LEU A 103 -0.78 11.34 44.93
CA LEU A 103 -0.66 11.40 43.48
C LEU A 103 -1.74 10.56 42.79
N LEU A 104 -2.01 9.35 43.28
CA LEU A 104 -3.06 8.47 42.74
C LEU A 104 -4.43 9.14 42.88
N THR A 105 -4.76 9.70 44.06
CA THR A 105 -6.00 10.45 44.27
C THR A 105 -6.10 11.64 43.33
N LYS A 106 -5.02 12.40 43.12
CA LYS A 106 -4.99 13.54 42.18
C LYS A 106 -5.23 13.11 40.73
N ALA A 107 -4.80 11.92 40.34
CA ALA A 107 -5.10 11.33 39.04
C ALA A 107 -6.50 10.67 38.96
N GLY A 108 -7.26 10.70 40.06
CA GLY A 108 -8.56 10.04 40.20
C GLY A 108 -8.46 8.51 40.20
N LEU A 109 -7.37 7.97 40.72
CA LEU A 109 -7.08 6.55 40.95
C LEU A 109 -6.98 6.26 42.46
N GLY A 110 -7.65 7.06 43.30
CA GLY A 110 -7.58 6.94 44.76
C GLY A 110 -8.13 5.62 45.31
N ASP A 111 -9.08 5.01 44.58
CA ASP A 111 -9.74 3.77 44.98
C ASP A 111 -8.96 2.51 44.56
N VAL A 112 -7.83 2.68 43.86
CA VAL A 112 -7.00 1.56 43.39
C VAL A 112 -6.27 0.92 44.58
N PRO A 113 -6.33 -0.42 44.75
CA PRO A 113 -5.55 -1.12 45.76
C PRO A 113 -4.06 -0.80 45.64
N ARG A 114 -3.46 -0.37 46.75
CA ARG A 114 -2.04 -0.04 46.85
C ARG A 114 -1.37 -0.95 47.87
N PHE A 115 -0.34 -1.66 47.43
CA PHE A 115 0.53 -2.47 48.28
C PHE A 115 1.92 -1.85 48.34
N THR A 116 2.61 -2.03 49.47
CA THR A 116 3.97 -1.51 49.67
C THR A 116 4.85 -2.65 50.14
N VAL A 117 5.92 -2.91 49.39
CA VAL A 117 6.92 -3.94 49.69
C VAL A 117 8.17 -3.23 50.23
N PRO A 118 8.51 -3.38 51.52
CA PRO A 118 9.68 -2.75 52.09
C PRO A 118 10.97 -3.40 51.56
N GLU A 119 12.03 -2.61 51.46
CA GLU A 119 13.36 -3.11 51.15
C GLU A 119 13.90 -3.91 52.35
N LEU A 120 14.12 -5.21 52.16
CA LEU A 120 14.58 -6.12 53.21
C LEU A 120 16.05 -6.50 53.00
N PRO A 121 16.87 -6.61 54.07
CA PRO A 121 18.28 -7.01 53.96
C PRO A 121 18.46 -8.34 53.21
N GLU A 122 17.54 -9.29 53.40
CA GLU A 122 17.57 -10.61 52.76
C GLU A 122 17.38 -10.54 51.23
N SER A 123 16.71 -9.50 50.72
CA SER A 123 16.52 -9.26 49.29
C SER A 123 17.70 -8.54 48.61
N ALA A 124 18.57 -7.90 49.39
CA ALA A 124 19.73 -7.16 48.89
C ALA A 124 21.00 -8.04 48.75
N TRP A 125 21.07 -9.18 49.45
CA TRP A 125 22.25 -10.06 49.51
C TRP A 125 21.99 -11.42 48.82
N GLY A 126 21.82 -11.40 47.49
CA GLY A 126 22.11 -12.54 46.61
C GLY A 126 21.22 -13.79 46.64
N GLY A 127 20.21 -13.88 47.53
CA GLY A 127 19.29 -15.03 47.62
C GLY A 127 18.03 -14.95 46.74
N GLY A 128 17.77 -13.79 46.12
CA GLY A 128 16.91 -13.61 44.94
C GLY A 128 15.39 -13.59 45.12
N LEU A 129 14.82 -14.04 46.26
CA LEU A 129 13.37 -14.09 46.46
C LEU A 129 12.91 -13.27 47.67
N LEU A 130 11.80 -12.55 47.52
CA LEU A 130 11.16 -11.80 48.60
C LEU A 130 10.57 -12.75 49.65
N PRO A 131 10.69 -12.47 50.96
CA PRO A 131 9.99 -13.23 51.98
C PRO A 131 8.48 -13.21 51.77
N GLY A 132 7.81 -14.34 51.96
CA GLY A 132 6.36 -14.46 51.76
C GLY A 132 5.53 -13.48 52.61
N THR A 133 6.07 -13.03 53.73
CA THR A 133 5.47 -12.00 54.60
C THR A 133 5.43 -10.62 53.96
N ALA A 134 6.41 -10.27 53.12
CA ALA A 134 6.50 -8.96 52.47
C ALA A 134 5.43 -8.77 51.39
N VAL A 135 5.00 -9.87 50.76
CA VAL A 135 3.98 -9.90 49.70
C VAL A 135 2.65 -10.49 50.18
N ALA A 136 2.51 -10.79 51.47
CA ALA A 136 1.35 -11.48 52.02
C ALA A 136 0.03 -10.76 51.72
N SER A 137 -0.01 -9.44 51.87
CA SER A 137 -1.20 -8.63 51.60
C SER A 137 -1.61 -8.65 50.12
N LEU A 138 -0.64 -8.56 49.21
CA LEU A 138 -0.89 -8.65 47.77
C LEU A 138 -1.38 -10.06 47.39
N ARG A 139 -0.74 -11.09 47.94
CA ARG A 139 -1.14 -12.50 47.74
C ARG A 139 -2.56 -12.74 48.25
N ALA A 140 -2.89 -12.27 49.45
CA ALA A 140 -4.22 -12.44 50.03
C ALA A 140 -5.30 -11.80 49.15
N TRP A 141 -5.04 -10.58 48.65
CA TRP A 141 -5.94 -9.88 47.74
C TRP A 141 -6.12 -10.63 46.41
N LEU A 142 -5.03 -11.10 45.77
CA LEU A 142 -5.12 -11.88 44.53
C LEU A 142 -5.87 -13.20 44.72
N VAL A 143 -5.68 -13.87 45.86
CA VAL A 143 -6.40 -15.10 46.20
C VAL A 143 -7.89 -14.81 46.38
N GLU A 144 -8.24 -13.74 47.09
CA GLU A 144 -9.63 -13.29 47.28
C GLU A 144 -10.32 -13.01 45.94
N GLN A 145 -9.66 -12.27 45.03
CA GLN A 145 -10.20 -12.01 43.68
C GLN A 145 -10.39 -13.30 42.86
N ALA A 146 -9.56 -14.32 43.07
CA ALA A 146 -9.68 -15.60 42.37
C ALA A 146 -10.74 -16.53 42.98
N THR A 147 -10.95 -16.48 44.30
CA THR A 147 -11.90 -17.36 45.00
C THR A 147 -13.31 -16.79 45.10
N ASP A 148 -13.49 -15.47 45.11
CA ASP A 148 -14.80 -14.85 45.10
C ASP A 148 -15.40 -14.83 43.68
N PRO A 149 -16.48 -15.59 43.40
CA PRO A 149 -17.11 -15.59 42.10
C PRO A 149 -17.66 -14.21 41.70
N ALA A 150 -18.08 -13.38 42.66
CA ALA A 150 -18.63 -12.06 42.39
C ALA A 150 -17.53 -11.08 41.97
N ALA A 151 -16.42 -10.99 42.72
CA ALA A 151 -15.27 -10.18 42.35
C ALA A 151 -14.68 -10.57 40.98
N ARG A 152 -14.55 -11.88 40.72
CA ARG A 152 -14.10 -12.39 39.42
C ARG A 152 -15.04 -11.99 38.29
N HIS A 153 -16.35 -12.14 38.49
CA HIS A 153 -17.34 -11.73 37.49
C HIS A 153 -17.30 -10.22 37.24
N GLU A 154 -17.19 -9.42 38.29
CA GLU A 154 -17.07 -7.96 38.17
C GLU A 154 -15.83 -7.56 37.38
N ALA A 155 -14.65 -8.15 37.68
CA ALA A 155 -13.42 -7.86 36.95
C ALA A 155 -13.55 -8.17 35.45
N VAL A 156 -14.09 -9.34 35.10
CA VAL A 156 -14.32 -9.74 33.69
C VAL A 156 -15.31 -8.80 33.00
N VAL A 157 -16.44 -8.48 33.63
CA VAL A 157 -17.45 -7.56 33.08
C VAL A 157 -16.91 -6.14 32.93
N ARG A 158 -16.10 -5.67 33.87
CA ARG A 158 -15.45 -4.35 33.83
C ARG A 158 -14.49 -4.24 32.65
N THR A 159 -13.63 -5.23 32.48
CA THR A 159 -12.68 -5.31 31.36
C THR A 159 -13.41 -5.45 30.02
N ALA A 160 -14.43 -6.31 29.93
CA ALA A 160 -15.25 -6.46 28.72
C ALA A 160 -15.95 -5.16 28.31
N HIS A 161 -16.60 -4.46 29.26
CA HIS A 161 -17.20 -3.15 29.00
C HIS A 161 -16.16 -2.10 28.63
N GLY A 162 -14.98 -2.14 29.25
CA GLY A 162 -13.86 -1.27 28.95
C GLY A 162 -13.38 -1.40 27.50
N VAL A 163 -13.19 -2.65 27.04
CA VAL A 163 -12.84 -2.96 25.65
C VAL A 163 -13.95 -2.49 24.71
N LEU A 164 -15.22 -2.82 24.98
CA LEU A 164 -16.36 -2.42 24.15
C LEU A 164 -16.48 -0.90 24.04
N ASP A 165 -16.30 -0.16 25.14
CA ASP A 165 -16.33 1.30 25.11
C ASP A 165 -15.12 1.88 24.36
N SER A 166 -13.94 1.26 24.45
CA SER A 166 -12.77 1.68 23.67
C SER A 166 -12.96 1.50 22.15
N LEU A 167 -13.69 0.46 21.74
CA LEU A 167 -13.99 0.22 20.32
C LEU A 167 -14.91 1.30 19.76
N ARG A 168 -15.75 1.94 20.59
CA ARG A 168 -16.65 3.01 20.15
C ARG A 168 -15.93 4.26 19.67
N SER A 169 -14.77 4.59 20.24
CA SER A 169 -13.96 5.71 19.75
C SER A 169 -13.04 5.30 18.60
N ARG A 170 -12.47 4.10 18.66
CA ARG A 170 -11.47 3.62 17.68
C ARG A 170 -12.08 3.19 16.33
N LEU A 171 -13.26 2.57 16.33
CA LEU A 171 -13.89 2.09 15.09
C LEU A 171 -14.23 3.22 14.11
N PRO A 172 -14.82 4.36 14.53
CA PRO A 172 -15.05 5.50 13.63
C PRO A 172 -13.77 6.07 13.04
N GLU A 173 -12.70 6.21 13.84
CA GLU A 173 -11.40 6.69 13.38
C GLU A 173 -10.80 5.75 12.34
N LEU A 174 -10.82 4.45 12.59
CA LEU A 174 -10.34 3.43 11.67
C LEU A 174 -11.18 3.40 10.38
N ALA A 175 -12.51 3.48 10.49
CA ALA A 175 -13.39 3.54 9.32
C ALA A 175 -13.14 4.79 8.47
N SER A 176 -12.91 5.94 9.11
CA SER A 176 -12.54 7.18 8.42
C SER A 176 -11.19 7.04 7.73
N ALA A 177 -10.19 6.43 8.37
CA ALA A 177 -8.89 6.20 7.77
C ALA A 177 -8.98 5.27 6.54
N ALA A 178 -9.74 4.17 6.64
CA ALA A 178 -10.01 3.27 5.52
C ALA A 178 -10.71 3.99 4.36
N ALA A 179 -11.71 4.82 4.66
CA ALA A 179 -12.41 5.64 3.66
C ALA A 179 -11.46 6.61 2.95
N GLN A 180 -10.57 7.26 3.71
CA GLN A 180 -9.57 8.17 3.16
C GLN A 180 -8.58 7.44 2.25
N GLN A 181 -8.09 6.28 2.65
CA GLN A 181 -7.23 5.42 1.84
C GLN A 181 -7.90 5.03 0.52
N TYR A 182 -9.14 4.53 0.57
CA TYR A 182 -9.89 4.17 -0.63
C TYR A 182 -10.15 5.37 -1.55
N SER A 183 -10.56 6.50 -0.98
CA SER A 183 -10.77 7.72 -1.76
C SER A 183 -9.49 8.21 -2.45
N ALA A 184 -8.34 8.06 -1.80
CA ALA A 184 -7.05 8.43 -2.37
C ALA A 184 -6.68 7.48 -3.51
N ALA A 185 -6.82 6.16 -3.32
CA ALA A 185 -6.59 5.17 -4.37
C ALA A 185 -7.45 5.46 -5.62
N LEU A 186 -8.73 5.80 -5.44
CA LEU A 186 -9.61 6.19 -6.54
C LEU A 186 -9.14 7.45 -7.27
N ARG A 187 -8.72 8.50 -6.53
CA ARG A 187 -8.20 9.73 -7.14
C ARG A 187 -6.92 9.47 -7.93
N LEU A 188 -6.02 8.65 -7.39
CA LEU A 188 -4.77 8.27 -8.05
C LEU A 188 -5.04 7.49 -9.35
N THR A 189 -5.94 6.50 -9.30
CA THR A 189 -6.38 5.69 -10.45
C THR A 189 -7.03 6.56 -11.52
N THR A 190 -7.99 7.40 -11.12
CA THR A 190 -8.70 8.31 -12.04
C THR A 190 -7.74 9.26 -12.76
N ALA A 191 -6.67 9.70 -12.09
CA ALA A 191 -5.66 10.56 -12.71
C ALA A 191 -4.89 9.84 -13.84
N VAL A 192 -4.60 8.54 -13.68
CA VAL A 192 -3.97 7.71 -14.72
C VAL A 192 -4.92 7.54 -15.90
N ASP A 193 -6.16 7.13 -15.62
CA ASP A 193 -7.19 6.92 -16.65
C ASP A 193 -7.41 8.19 -17.48
N THR A 194 -7.66 9.31 -16.80
CA THR A 194 -7.91 10.60 -17.47
C THR A 194 -6.71 11.04 -18.32
N ALA A 195 -5.48 10.82 -17.83
CA ALA A 195 -4.28 11.18 -18.58
C ALA A 195 -4.15 10.35 -19.86
N TYR A 196 -4.31 9.02 -19.77
CA TYR A 196 -4.21 8.11 -20.92
C TYR A 196 -5.36 8.30 -21.91
N ASP A 197 -6.61 8.48 -21.44
CA ASP A 197 -7.76 8.76 -22.30
C ASP A 197 -7.54 10.05 -23.12
N SER A 198 -7.01 11.09 -22.47
CA SER A 198 -6.73 12.37 -23.13
C SER A 198 -5.63 12.25 -24.20
N GLU A 199 -4.56 11.50 -23.92
CA GLU A 199 -3.47 11.31 -24.86
C GLU A 199 -3.83 10.34 -25.97
N HIS A 200 -4.66 9.33 -25.71
CA HIS A 200 -5.21 8.44 -26.72
C HIS A 200 -6.02 9.22 -27.77
N ALA A 201 -6.96 10.05 -27.31
CA ALA A 201 -7.75 10.93 -28.18
C ALA A 201 -6.85 11.90 -28.98
N ARG A 202 -5.80 12.44 -28.34
CA ARG A 202 -4.84 13.35 -28.97
C ARG A 202 -4.01 12.65 -30.05
N VAL A 203 -3.49 11.45 -29.79
CA VAL A 203 -2.73 10.67 -30.77
C VAL A 203 -3.61 10.33 -31.96
N LYS A 204 -4.85 9.89 -31.73
CA LYS A 204 -5.81 9.60 -32.80
C LYS A 204 -6.06 10.82 -33.71
N GLY A 205 -6.27 12.00 -33.13
CA GLY A 205 -6.40 13.24 -33.90
C GLY A 205 -5.11 13.63 -34.65
N ARG A 206 -3.94 13.41 -34.05
CA ARG A 206 -2.64 13.64 -34.70
C ARG A 206 -2.39 12.67 -35.87
N LEU A 207 -2.75 11.40 -35.74
CA LEU A 207 -2.68 10.42 -36.82
C LEU A 207 -3.59 10.81 -37.98
N GLN A 208 -4.84 11.17 -37.70
CA GLN A 208 -5.79 11.61 -38.73
C GLN A 208 -5.33 12.88 -39.47
N SER A 209 -4.64 13.80 -38.79
CA SER A 209 -4.07 14.99 -39.42
C SER A 209 -2.78 14.74 -40.21
N GLY A 210 -2.22 13.53 -40.13
CA GLY A 210 -0.99 13.14 -40.82
C GLY A 210 0.28 13.59 -40.10
N ALA A 211 0.27 13.66 -38.76
CA ALA A 211 1.39 14.13 -37.96
C ALA A 211 2.65 13.26 -38.08
N VAL A 212 2.50 11.99 -38.45
CA VAL A 212 3.61 11.04 -38.67
C VAL A 212 4.34 11.34 -39.98
N LEU A 213 3.65 11.86 -40.99
CA LEU A 213 4.29 12.34 -42.21
C LEU A 213 4.75 13.80 -42.03
N ALA A 214 5.75 13.96 -41.16
CA ALA A 214 6.42 15.21 -40.83
C ALA A 214 7.93 14.97 -40.66
N GLY A 215 8.72 16.06 -40.58
CA GLY A 215 10.17 15.95 -40.36
C GLY A 215 10.87 15.09 -41.40
N ASP A 216 11.66 14.11 -40.94
CA ASP A 216 12.41 13.21 -41.81
C ASP A 216 11.50 12.33 -42.67
N ALA A 217 10.41 11.78 -42.12
CA ALA A 217 9.46 10.98 -42.90
C ALA A 217 8.86 11.76 -44.08
N LEU A 218 8.54 13.05 -43.89
CA LEU A 218 8.07 13.90 -44.99
C LEU A 218 9.16 14.20 -46.02
N LYS A 219 10.41 14.35 -45.57
CA LYS A 219 11.57 14.54 -46.47
C LYS A 219 11.78 13.29 -47.32
N ARG A 220 11.81 12.10 -46.70
CA ARG A 220 11.91 10.80 -47.39
C ARG A 220 10.78 10.60 -48.39
N TRP A 221 9.54 10.94 -48.02
CA TRP A 221 8.40 10.87 -48.93
C TRP A 221 8.54 11.77 -50.17
N ARG A 222 9.03 12.99 -50.01
CA ARG A 222 9.24 13.92 -51.14
C ARG A 222 10.37 13.48 -52.08
N SER A 223 11.35 12.77 -51.55
CA SER A 223 12.47 12.20 -52.30
C SER A 223 12.17 10.83 -52.91
N TYR A 224 11.09 10.19 -52.52
CA TYR A 224 10.67 8.88 -53.03
C TYR A 224 9.99 9.01 -54.42
N PRO A 225 10.27 8.12 -55.40
CA PRO A 225 11.18 6.97 -55.35
C PRO A 225 12.60 7.24 -55.88
N LEU A 226 12.94 8.50 -56.19
CA LEU A 226 14.16 8.85 -56.92
C LEU A 226 15.42 8.75 -56.05
N ASP A 227 15.38 9.31 -54.84
CA ASP A 227 16.53 9.41 -53.93
C ASP A 227 16.31 8.67 -52.60
N CYS A 228 15.23 7.88 -52.50
CA CYS A 228 14.88 7.14 -51.29
C CYS A 228 14.24 5.81 -51.64
N THR A 229 14.67 4.74 -50.97
CA THR A 229 14.09 3.40 -51.15
C THR A 229 12.78 3.26 -50.38
N ALA A 230 11.98 2.24 -50.73
CA ALA A 230 10.74 1.94 -50.01
C ALA A 230 11.01 1.55 -48.55
N GLY A 231 12.08 0.79 -48.29
CA GLY A 231 12.52 0.42 -46.95
C GLY A 231 12.90 1.62 -46.08
N GLU A 232 13.70 2.55 -46.61
CA GLU A 232 14.10 3.77 -45.89
C GLU A 232 12.88 4.67 -45.56
N LEU A 233 11.91 4.74 -46.47
CA LEU A 233 10.66 5.46 -46.21
C LEU A 233 9.85 4.79 -45.10
N LEU A 234 9.76 3.45 -45.10
CA LEU A 234 9.08 2.68 -44.06
C LEU A 234 9.78 2.83 -42.70
N ASP A 235 11.11 2.81 -42.66
CA ASP A 235 11.91 3.07 -41.46
C ASP A 235 11.57 4.45 -40.88
N ALA A 236 11.63 5.51 -41.69
CA ALA A 236 11.34 6.86 -41.24
C ALA A 236 9.89 7.04 -40.75
N LEU A 237 8.91 6.38 -41.38
CA LEU A 237 7.52 6.37 -40.94
C LEU A 237 7.35 5.63 -39.60
N ALA A 238 8.01 4.48 -39.43
CA ALA A 238 7.98 3.71 -38.20
C ALA A 238 8.64 4.49 -37.05
N GLU A 239 9.79 5.12 -37.27
CA GLU A 239 10.45 5.97 -36.28
C GLU A 239 9.58 7.16 -35.88
N SER A 240 8.93 7.81 -36.85
CA SER A 240 8.04 8.94 -36.57
C SER A 240 6.79 8.52 -35.79
N LEU A 241 6.22 7.35 -36.10
CA LEU A 241 5.11 6.76 -35.33
C LEU A 241 5.56 6.42 -33.90
N GLY A 242 6.71 5.79 -33.74
CA GLY A 242 7.30 5.48 -32.43
C GLY A 242 7.53 6.73 -31.59
N THR A 243 8.05 7.79 -32.21
CA THR A 243 8.23 9.10 -31.57
C THR A 243 6.90 9.70 -31.11
N LEU A 244 5.85 9.63 -31.95
CA LEU A 244 4.52 10.14 -31.61
C LEU A 244 3.95 9.43 -30.37
N LEU A 245 4.07 8.10 -30.32
CA LEU A 245 3.61 7.28 -29.19
C LEU A 245 4.43 7.56 -27.93
N LEU A 246 5.75 7.64 -28.06
CA LEU A 246 6.64 7.96 -26.94
C LEU A 246 6.29 9.32 -26.33
N CYS A 247 6.12 10.35 -27.15
CA CYS A 247 5.69 11.67 -26.68
C CYS A 247 4.32 11.62 -25.96
N ALA A 248 3.39 10.78 -26.41
CA ALA A 248 2.09 10.63 -25.78
C ALA A 248 2.22 9.99 -24.39
N VAL A 249 3.00 8.91 -24.26
CA VAL A 249 3.26 8.26 -22.97
C VAL A 249 3.98 9.20 -22.02
N THR A 250 5.02 9.92 -22.49
CA THR A 250 5.73 10.91 -21.66
C THR A 250 4.78 12.03 -21.20
N ALA A 251 3.91 12.55 -22.07
CA ALA A 251 2.93 13.57 -21.70
C ALA A 251 1.87 13.05 -20.72
N ALA A 252 1.50 11.76 -20.81
CA ALA A 252 0.63 11.13 -19.82
C ALA A 252 1.34 11.03 -18.47
N ASP A 253 2.59 10.55 -18.43
CA ASP A 253 3.39 10.43 -17.22
C ASP A 253 3.62 11.78 -16.53
N GLU A 254 3.85 12.85 -17.29
CA GLU A 254 3.97 14.21 -16.74
C GLU A 254 2.68 14.68 -16.06
N ARG A 255 1.51 14.45 -16.68
CA ARG A 255 0.21 14.80 -16.11
C ARG A 255 -0.12 13.99 -14.88
N ILE A 256 0.17 12.68 -14.91
CA ILE A 256 0.02 11.78 -13.77
C ILE A 256 0.88 12.29 -12.62
N GLY A 257 2.16 12.59 -12.88
CA GLY A 257 3.07 13.16 -11.87
C GLY A 257 2.57 14.48 -11.31
N GLU A 258 1.99 15.36 -12.13
CA GLU A 258 1.40 16.62 -11.66
C GLU A 258 0.16 16.43 -10.80
N ALA A 259 -0.74 15.52 -11.18
CA ALA A 259 -1.91 15.17 -10.39
C ALA A 259 -1.51 14.56 -9.04
N TRP A 260 -0.57 13.63 -9.06
CA TRP A 260 -0.14 12.91 -7.85
C TRP A 260 0.68 13.76 -6.89
N ARG A 261 1.43 14.77 -7.36
CA ARG A 261 2.08 15.74 -6.47
C ARG A 261 1.09 16.47 -5.54
N ARG A 262 -0.19 16.55 -5.92
CA ARG A 262 -1.24 17.18 -5.12
C ARG A 262 -1.90 16.20 -4.13
N GLU A 263 -1.63 14.91 -4.24
CA GLU A 263 -2.23 13.86 -3.41
C GLU A 263 -1.22 13.37 -2.36
N PRO A 264 -1.46 13.57 -1.05
CA PRO A 264 -0.53 13.13 0.00
C PRO A 264 -0.23 11.62 -0.03
N ALA A 265 -1.22 10.80 -0.42
CA ALA A 265 -1.08 9.35 -0.49
C ALA A 265 -0.10 8.88 -1.58
N ALA A 266 0.28 9.74 -2.54
CA ALA A 266 1.17 9.38 -3.63
C ALA A 266 2.62 9.08 -3.19
N VAL A 267 2.99 9.44 -1.95
CA VAL A 267 4.34 9.23 -1.37
C VAL A 267 4.48 7.83 -0.75
N ALA A 268 3.45 6.99 -0.80
CA ALA A 268 3.52 5.63 -0.29
C ALA A 268 4.67 4.84 -0.94
N ALA A 269 5.42 4.06 -0.16
CA ALA A 269 6.65 3.38 -0.61
C ALA A 269 6.44 2.49 -1.84
N GLY A 270 5.29 1.78 -1.93
CA GLY A 270 4.94 0.95 -3.10
C GLY A 270 4.64 1.75 -4.38
N LEU A 271 4.38 3.05 -4.25
CA LEU A 271 4.10 3.97 -5.36
C LEU A 271 5.32 4.78 -5.78
N THR A 272 6.42 4.76 -5.04
CA THR A 272 7.64 5.50 -5.40
C THR A 272 8.62 4.70 -6.26
N GLU A 273 8.46 3.37 -6.33
CA GLU A 273 9.32 2.44 -7.09
C GLU A 273 8.87 2.20 -8.55
N ARG A 274 8.22 3.20 -9.18
CA ARG A 274 7.57 3.06 -10.51
C ARG A 274 8.51 2.69 -11.66
N ASP A 275 9.81 2.93 -11.50
CA ASP A 275 10.80 2.85 -12.58
C ASP A 275 11.72 1.62 -12.55
N ALA A 276 11.41 0.60 -11.75
CA ALA A 276 12.23 -0.62 -11.68
C ALA A 276 12.05 -1.59 -12.88
N ALA A 277 11.46 -1.15 -13.99
CA ALA A 277 11.30 -2.00 -15.17
C ALA A 277 12.64 -2.16 -15.92
N ARG A 278 13.04 -3.42 -16.20
CA ARG A 278 14.29 -3.74 -16.93
C ARG A 278 14.33 -3.23 -18.37
N GLU A 279 13.17 -2.95 -18.98
CA GLU A 279 13.06 -2.43 -20.35
C GLU A 279 12.56 -0.98 -20.33
N SER A 280 13.13 -0.12 -21.17
CA SER A 280 12.67 1.27 -21.30
C SER A 280 11.33 1.35 -22.05
N VAL A 281 10.55 2.41 -21.79
CA VAL A 281 9.30 2.71 -22.54
C VAL A 281 9.57 2.79 -24.04
N GLU A 282 10.67 3.45 -24.43
CA GLU A 282 11.13 3.56 -25.82
C GLU A 282 11.32 2.19 -26.47
N HIS A 283 11.94 1.23 -25.77
CA HIS A 283 12.15 -0.11 -26.29
C HIS A 283 10.83 -0.84 -26.56
N ARG A 284 9.87 -0.77 -25.62
CA ARG A 284 8.56 -1.43 -25.75
C ARG A 284 7.71 -0.84 -26.86
N ILE A 285 7.67 0.49 -26.97
CA ILE A 285 6.99 1.18 -28.06
C ILE A 285 7.64 0.80 -29.39
N GLY A 286 8.97 0.83 -29.46
CA GLY A 286 9.73 0.42 -30.65
C GLY A 286 9.43 -1.01 -31.09
N MET A 287 9.33 -1.96 -30.15
CA MET A 287 8.94 -3.35 -30.43
C MET A 287 7.52 -3.43 -31.00
N THR A 288 6.59 -2.67 -30.44
CA THR A 288 5.19 -2.64 -30.90
C THR A 288 5.08 -2.09 -32.32
N VAL A 289 5.80 -1.00 -32.62
CA VAL A 289 5.81 -0.39 -33.95
C VAL A 289 6.50 -1.28 -34.99
N ARG A 290 7.62 -1.93 -34.64
CA ARG A 290 8.26 -2.91 -35.54
C ARG A 290 7.33 -4.07 -35.88
N ARG A 291 6.58 -4.56 -34.88
CA ARG A 291 5.60 -5.63 -35.09
C ARG A 291 4.42 -5.15 -35.96
N TRP A 292 3.94 -3.92 -35.77
CA TRP A 292 2.94 -3.31 -36.66
C TRP A 292 3.42 -3.25 -38.11
N ARG A 293 4.64 -2.74 -38.34
CA ARG A 293 5.25 -2.68 -39.67
C ARG A 293 5.32 -4.06 -40.31
N ARG A 294 5.76 -5.07 -39.57
CA ARG A 294 5.89 -6.43 -40.09
C ARG A 294 4.55 -6.99 -40.58
N VAL A 295 3.47 -6.80 -39.80
CA VAL A 295 2.14 -7.27 -40.20
C VAL A 295 1.58 -6.46 -41.39
N LEU A 296 1.93 -5.17 -41.50
CA LEU A 296 1.57 -4.36 -42.67
C LEU A 296 2.28 -4.85 -43.94
N GLU A 297 3.57 -5.22 -43.85
CA GLU A 297 4.32 -5.83 -44.95
C GLU A 297 3.69 -7.16 -45.37
N GLU A 298 3.24 -7.99 -44.42
CA GLU A 298 2.53 -9.24 -44.71
C GLU A 298 1.21 -8.98 -45.45
N TYR A 299 0.45 -7.94 -45.07
CA TYR A 299 -0.76 -7.54 -45.80
C TYR A 299 -0.45 -7.03 -47.21
N ALA A 300 0.65 -6.30 -47.39
CA ALA A 300 1.09 -5.89 -48.72
C ALA A 300 1.48 -7.10 -49.57
N GLU A 301 2.19 -8.07 -49.01
CA GLU A 301 2.58 -9.30 -49.69
C GLU A 301 1.36 -10.10 -50.15
N GLU A 302 0.34 -10.23 -49.29
CA GLU A 302 -0.92 -10.88 -49.64
C GLU A 302 -1.62 -10.23 -50.83
N GLU A 303 -1.69 -8.89 -50.88
CA GLU A 303 -2.30 -8.17 -51.99
C GLU A 303 -1.50 -8.32 -53.29
N VAL A 304 -0.16 -8.38 -53.21
CA VAL A 304 0.71 -8.63 -54.37
C VAL A 304 0.60 -10.07 -54.87
N ARG A 305 0.51 -11.07 -53.98
CA ARG A 305 0.36 -12.49 -54.36
C ARG A 305 -0.94 -12.77 -55.14
N GLY A 306 -1.96 -11.94 -54.98
CA GLY A 306 -3.22 -12.03 -55.73
C GLY A 306 -3.14 -11.55 -57.17
N LEU A 307 -2.02 -10.96 -57.59
CA LEU A 307 -1.81 -10.44 -58.94
C LEU A 307 -1.07 -11.44 -59.84
N ASP A 308 -1.14 -11.23 -61.15
CA ASP A 308 -0.34 -12.00 -62.10
C ASP A 308 1.16 -11.74 -61.87
N ARG A 309 1.95 -12.82 -61.77
CA ARG A 309 3.39 -12.79 -61.50
C ARG A 309 4.18 -11.97 -62.53
N SER A 310 3.65 -11.81 -63.75
CA SER A 310 4.28 -11.01 -64.80
C SER A 310 4.17 -9.49 -64.59
N VAL A 311 3.25 -9.03 -63.74
CA VAL A 311 2.94 -7.61 -63.49
C VAL A 311 3.02 -7.26 -61.99
N ALA A 312 3.42 -8.21 -61.14
CA ALA A 312 3.44 -8.04 -59.69
C ALA A 312 4.41 -6.91 -59.27
N PRO A 313 3.93 -5.87 -58.56
CA PRO A 313 4.79 -4.81 -58.05
C PRO A 313 5.63 -5.30 -56.86
N ASP A 314 6.71 -4.57 -56.56
CA ASP A 314 7.52 -4.82 -55.37
C ASP A 314 6.68 -4.67 -54.08
N VAL A 315 6.72 -5.69 -53.23
CA VAL A 315 6.00 -5.77 -51.96
C VAL A 315 6.40 -4.63 -51.03
N GLU A 316 7.69 -4.28 -50.99
CA GLU A 316 8.20 -3.21 -50.13
C GLU A 316 7.66 -1.85 -50.56
N VAL A 317 7.53 -1.63 -51.86
CA VAL A 317 6.90 -0.43 -52.45
C VAL A 317 5.42 -0.35 -52.09
N VAL A 318 4.68 -1.47 -52.20
CA VAL A 318 3.26 -1.53 -51.82
C VAL A 318 3.08 -1.26 -50.32
N ALA A 319 3.93 -1.82 -49.48
CA ALA A 319 3.94 -1.57 -48.04
C ALA A 319 4.24 -0.10 -47.71
N ALA A 320 5.25 0.51 -48.35
CA ALA A 320 5.62 1.91 -48.13
C ALA A 320 4.52 2.90 -48.54
N LEU A 321 3.89 2.68 -49.71
CA LEU A 321 2.75 3.48 -50.16
C LEU A 321 1.53 3.28 -49.26
N GLY A 322 1.27 2.04 -48.83
CA GLY A 322 0.23 1.71 -47.87
C GLY A 322 0.43 2.44 -46.52
N ALA A 323 1.61 2.34 -45.93
CA ALA A 323 1.97 3.03 -44.69
C ALA A 323 1.84 4.56 -44.83
N THR A 324 2.32 5.11 -45.95
CA THR A 324 2.22 6.55 -46.23
C THR A 324 0.77 7.00 -46.38
N ALA A 325 -0.09 6.20 -47.04
CA ALA A 325 -1.51 6.50 -47.19
C ALA A 325 -2.28 6.41 -45.86
N LEU A 326 -1.84 5.57 -44.93
CA LEU A 326 -2.42 5.41 -43.59
C LEU A 326 -1.98 6.55 -42.64
N LEU A 327 -0.69 6.85 -42.63
CA LEU A 327 -0.05 7.75 -41.65
C LEU A 327 0.05 9.21 -42.13
N GLY A 328 -0.12 9.45 -43.43
CA GLY A 328 0.10 10.75 -44.06
C GLY A 328 -1.10 11.69 -44.07
N GLY A 329 -2.28 11.26 -43.61
CA GLY A 329 -3.50 12.06 -43.65
C GLY A 329 -3.72 12.70 -45.03
N ARG A 330 -3.89 14.03 -45.08
CA ARG A 330 -4.03 14.75 -46.36
C ARG A 330 -2.76 14.76 -47.22
N ARG A 331 -1.57 14.69 -46.61
CA ARG A 331 -0.26 14.77 -47.28
C ARG A 331 0.13 13.46 -47.97
N GLY A 332 -0.40 12.33 -47.50
CA GLY A 332 -0.23 11.01 -48.09
C GLY A 332 -1.26 10.65 -49.16
N ARG A 333 -2.10 11.58 -49.62
CA ARG A 333 -3.18 11.27 -50.58
C ARG A 333 -2.66 10.69 -51.89
N SER A 334 -1.59 11.26 -52.44
CA SER A 334 -0.95 10.75 -53.65
C SER A 334 -0.34 9.35 -53.47
N ALA A 335 0.01 8.95 -52.25
CA ALA A 335 0.42 7.57 -51.98
C ALA A 335 -0.73 6.57 -52.19
N GLY A 336 -1.96 6.96 -51.86
CA GLY A 336 -3.15 6.14 -52.10
C GLY A 336 -3.47 5.98 -53.59
N GLU A 337 -3.25 7.02 -54.38
CA GLU A 337 -3.36 6.97 -55.85
C GLU A 337 -2.28 6.05 -56.45
N GLY A 338 -1.01 6.25 -56.05
CA GLY A 338 0.09 5.40 -56.50
C GLY A 338 -0.02 3.94 -56.06
N LEU A 339 -0.70 3.66 -54.94
CA LEU A 339 -1.04 2.32 -54.50
C LEU A 339 -2.12 1.70 -55.42
N ALA A 340 -3.17 2.45 -55.75
CA ALA A 340 -4.24 2.00 -56.64
C ALA A 340 -3.76 1.73 -58.08
N GLU A 341 -2.77 2.48 -58.56
CA GLU A 341 -2.13 2.23 -59.87
C GLU A 341 -1.38 0.89 -59.90
N ARG A 342 -0.80 0.44 -58.77
CA ARG A 342 0.04 -0.76 -58.70
C ARG A 342 -0.72 -2.04 -58.42
N ILE A 343 -1.67 -2.01 -57.49
CA ILE A 343 -2.42 -3.20 -57.03
C ILE A 343 -3.91 -3.12 -57.35
N GLY A 344 -4.34 -2.11 -58.12
CA GLY A 344 -5.73 -1.85 -58.44
C GLY A 344 -6.48 -1.15 -57.30
N ALA A 345 -7.56 -0.44 -57.65
CA ALA A 345 -8.37 0.32 -56.68
C ALA A 345 -8.95 -0.55 -55.55
N HIS A 346 -9.37 -1.78 -55.86
CA HIS A 346 -9.93 -2.71 -54.87
C HIS A 346 -8.86 -3.23 -53.90
N GLY A 347 -7.66 -3.58 -54.39
CA GLY A 347 -6.54 -4.01 -53.54
C GLY A 347 -6.05 -2.88 -52.64
N ALA A 348 -5.92 -1.68 -53.19
CA ALA A 348 -5.56 -0.48 -52.44
C ALA A 348 -6.56 -0.16 -51.32
N LEU A 349 -7.86 -0.29 -51.59
CA LEU A 349 -8.90 -0.07 -50.58
C LEU A 349 -8.84 -1.14 -49.47
N ARG A 350 -8.73 -2.43 -49.82
CA ARG A 350 -8.60 -3.51 -48.82
C ARG A 350 -7.36 -3.34 -47.93
N LEU A 351 -6.20 -3.02 -48.52
CA LEU A 351 -4.98 -2.81 -47.77
C LEU A 351 -5.11 -1.64 -46.80
N ARG A 352 -5.73 -0.53 -47.24
CA ARG A 352 -5.96 0.63 -46.38
C ARG A 352 -6.94 0.33 -45.25
N ASP A 353 -8.02 -0.40 -45.52
CA ASP A 353 -9.00 -0.76 -44.49
C ASP A 353 -8.40 -1.72 -43.46
N ARG A 354 -7.68 -2.76 -43.90
CA ARG A 354 -6.99 -3.71 -43.02
C ARG A 354 -5.87 -3.02 -42.23
N GLY A 355 -5.04 -2.22 -42.91
CA GLY A 355 -3.95 -1.47 -42.30
C GLY A 355 -4.44 -0.40 -41.31
N GLY A 356 -5.59 0.23 -41.57
CA GLY A 356 -6.21 1.18 -40.64
C GLY A 356 -6.73 0.51 -39.37
N ARG A 357 -7.36 -0.66 -39.49
CA ARG A 357 -7.76 -1.47 -38.32
C ARG A 357 -6.54 -1.94 -37.53
N LEU A 358 -5.51 -2.43 -38.23
CA LEU A 358 -4.25 -2.86 -37.62
C LEU A 358 -3.57 -1.72 -36.87
N LEU A 359 -3.49 -0.53 -37.46
CA LEU A 359 -2.91 0.65 -36.81
C LEU A 359 -3.68 1.01 -35.53
N THR A 360 -5.02 0.97 -35.58
CA THR A 360 -5.86 1.25 -34.40
C THR A 360 -5.62 0.21 -33.30
N GLU A 361 -5.63 -1.07 -33.63
CA GLU A 361 -5.39 -2.14 -32.66
C GLU A 361 -4.02 -2.02 -31.97
N TYR A 362 -2.97 -1.70 -32.73
CA TYR A 362 -1.62 -1.56 -32.18
C TYR A 362 -1.45 -0.28 -31.37
N LEU A 363 -2.12 0.81 -31.76
CA LEU A 363 -2.18 2.05 -30.99
C LEU A 363 -2.84 1.79 -29.63
N ASP A 364 -4.03 1.19 -29.64
CA ASP A 364 -4.81 0.88 -28.44
C ASP A 364 -3.99 -0.04 -27.53
N ARG A 365 -3.46 -1.14 -28.07
CA ARG A 365 -2.60 -2.07 -27.33
C ARG A 365 -1.38 -1.38 -26.72
N ALA A 366 -0.70 -0.50 -27.45
CA ALA A 366 0.50 0.18 -26.95
C ALA A 366 0.17 1.07 -25.74
N LEU A 367 -0.87 1.90 -25.87
CA LEU A 367 -1.26 2.85 -24.82
C LEU A 367 -1.91 2.13 -23.62
N ASP A 368 -2.76 1.13 -23.86
CA ASP A 368 -3.38 0.34 -22.79
C ASP A 368 -2.34 -0.44 -22.00
N THR A 369 -1.35 -1.04 -22.68
CA THR A 369 -0.27 -1.76 -21.99
C THR A 369 0.54 -0.83 -21.09
N GLU A 370 0.83 0.40 -21.53
CA GLU A 370 1.53 1.36 -20.67
C GLU A 370 0.62 1.89 -19.55
N ARG A 371 -0.67 2.12 -19.80
CA ARG A 371 -1.66 2.46 -18.76
C ARG A 371 -1.71 1.41 -17.66
N GLU A 372 -1.88 0.14 -18.01
CA GLU A 372 -1.92 -0.98 -17.05
C GLU A 372 -0.63 -1.09 -16.24
N ARG A 373 0.53 -0.80 -16.83
CA ARG A 373 1.80 -0.73 -16.07
C ARG A 373 1.82 0.36 -15.02
N ARG A 374 1.12 1.49 -15.23
CA ARG A 374 1.02 2.57 -14.24
C ARG A 374 -0.01 2.28 -13.16
N LEU A 375 -1.03 1.45 -13.48
CA LEU A 375 -2.06 1.01 -12.53
C LEU A 375 -1.61 -0.15 -11.66
N ALA A 376 -0.77 -1.07 -12.16
CA ALA A 376 -0.36 -2.26 -11.44
C ALA A 376 0.18 -2.02 -10.00
N PRO A 377 0.96 -0.95 -9.70
CA PRO A 377 1.36 -0.65 -8.33
C PRO A 377 0.20 -0.21 -7.41
N LEU A 378 -0.84 0.43 -7.97
CA LEU A 378 -2.05 0.78 -7.21
C LEU A 378 -2.89 -0.47 -6.93
N ASP A 379 -3.04 -1.35 -7.92
CA ASP A 379 -3.77 -2.61 -7.76
C ASP A 379 -3.09 -3.52 -6.74
N ALA A 380 -1.74 -3.52 -6.70
CA ALA A 380 -0.96 -4.27 -5.73
C ALA A 380 -1.14 -3.81 -4.28
N LEU A 381 -1.69 -2.61 -4.03
CA LEU A 381 -2.02 -2.14 -2.69
C LEU A 381 -3.32 -2.76 -2.15
N ASP A 382 -4.13 -3.40 -3.00
CA ASP A 382 -5.36 -4.13 -2.64
C ASP A 382 -6.35 -3.28 -1.80
N VAL A 383 -6.49 -2.00 -2.17
CA VAL A 383 -7.32 -1.04 -1.43
C VAL A 383 -8.78 -1.15 -1.86
N HIS A 384 -9.59 -1.80 -1.03
CA HIS A 384 -11.02 -2.03 -1.29
C HIS A 384 -11.94 -1.15 -0.43
N PRO A 385 -13.21 -0.94 -0.84
CA PRO A 385 -14.20 -0.22 -0.05
C PRO A 385 -14.79 -1.06 1.10
N GLU A 386 -14.66 -2.39 1.02
CA GLU A 386 -15.29 -3.35 1.94
C GLU A 386 -14.90 -3.14 3.41
N PRO A 387 -13.62 -2.90 3.77
CA PRO A 387 -13.23 -2.71 5.17
C PRO A 387 -13.97 -1.55 5.86
N GLN A 388 -14.26 -0.47 5.14
CA GLN A 388 -15.04 0.65 5.70
C GLN A 388 -16.47 0.20 6.03
N ALA A 389 -17.14 -0.49 5.10
CA ALA A 389 -18.51 -0.96 5.28
C ALA A 389 -18.61 -1.96 6.44
N GLU A 390 -17.65 -2.88 6.53
CA GLU A 390 -17.56 -3.86 7.62
C GLU A 390 -17.37 -3.19 8.99
N LEU A 391 -16.48 -2.19 9.09
CA LEU A 391 -16.25 -1.44 10.33
C LEU A 391 -17.48 -0.65 10.76
N ILE A 392 -18.21 -0.04 9.82
CA ILE A 392 -19.45 0.66 10.10
C ILE A 392 -20.55 -0.32 10.55
N ALA A 393 -20.65 -1.48 9.91
CA ALA A 393 -21.59 -2.53 10.30
C ALA A 393 -21.29 -3.05 11.72
N ALA A 394 -20.02 -3.31 12.03
CA ALA A 394 -19.57 -3.73 13.37
C ALA A 394 -19.90 -2.67 14.43
N LEU A 395 -19.68 -1.38 14.13
CA LEU A 395 -20.05 -0.29 15.03
C LEU A 395 -21.57 -0.25 15.27
N SER A 396 -22.40 -0.48 14.24
CA SER A 396 -23.86 -0.50 14.38
C SER A 396 -24.34 -1.63 15.27
N VAL A 397 -23.73 -2.82 15.18
CA VAL A 397 -24.03 -3.95 16.08
C VAL A 397 -23.67 -3.60 17.53
N LEU A 398 -22.49 -3.02 17.76
CA LEU A 398 -22.02 -2.62 19.09
C LEU A 398 -22.92 -1.54 19.73
N GLN A 399 -23.58 -0.72 18.92
CA GLN A 399 -24.57 0.26 19.39
C GLN A 399 -25.95 -0.36 19.69
N LYS A 400 -26.32 -1.46 19.02
CA LYS A 400 -27.63 -2.15 19.15
C LYS A 400 -27.70 -3.16 20.30
N GLU A 401 -26.58 -3.71 20.74
CA GLU A 401 -26.48 -4.63 21.90
C GLU A 401 -26.67 -3.90 23.26
N ARG A 402 -27.48 -2.84 23.28
CA ARG A 402 -27.90 -2.05 24.43
C ARG A 402 -29.41 -2.04 24.51
#